data_AF-A0A085LXS6-F1
#
_entry.id   AF-A0A085LXS6-F1
#
_cell.length_a   1.000
_cell.length_b   1.000
_cell.length_c   1.000
_cell.angle_alpha   90.00
_cell.angle_beta   90.00
_cell.angle_gamma   90.00
#
_symmetry.space_group_name_H-M   'P 1'
#
loop_
_entity.id
_entity.type
_entity.pdbx_description
1 polymer ?
#
loop_
_entity_poly.entity_id
_entity_poly.type
_entity_poly.pdbx_seq_one_letter_code
_entity_poly.pdbx_strand_id
1 'polypeptide(L)'
;MKPPSPPVGVPQTYNAAGNCQDWRASFDQCSALNRWTEQGKLQWLAVSLTGNAAWAFGQLTAEQRESYDSCITGLTTLLVPPNVEQLNVSLFRTRRKAKEEDWIAFARELSKLAAKAYPAFSPGVRDALSLERFLIGLGHEEWASTVRRAHPSSLTDAVMMAIQQEATEKACRGNVLRQAANDAKIPLGRQYREAFTRSWV
;
A
#
# COMPACT_ATOMS: atom_id res chain seq x y z
N MET A 1 -40.95 -21.23 22.26
CA MET A 1 -39.87 -20.21 22.18
C MET A 1 -38.90 -20.64 21.09
N LYS A 2 -38.61 -19.78 20.12
CA LYS A 2 -37.63 -20.08 19.06
C LYS A 2 -36.23 -20.08 19.70
N PRO A 3 -35.39 -21.10 19.49
CA PRO A 3 -34.04 -21.12 20.05
C PRO A 3 -33.24 -19.92 19.52
N PRO A 4 -32.35 -19.33 20.34
CA PRO A 4 -31.46 -18.26 19.87
C PRO A 4 -30.64 -18.80 18.69
N SER A 5 -30.67 -18.07 17.59
CA SER A 5 -29.89 -18.42 16.41
C SER A 5 -28.40 -18.40 16.78
N PRO A 6 -27.60 -19.41 16.40
CA PRO A 6 -26.16 -19.39 16.66
C PRO A 6 -25.54 -18.15 15.99
N PRO A 7 -24.48 -17.57 16.59
CA PRO A 7 -23.83 -16.40 16.01
C PRO A 7 -23.38 -16.73 14.58
N VAL A 8 -23.75 -15.87 13.64
CA VAL A 8 -23.47 -16.01 12.21
C VAL A 8 -21.95 -15.90 11.92
N GLY A 9 -21.19 -15.38 12.88
CA GLY A 9 -19.72 -15.41 12.90
C GLY A 9 -19.17 -14.91 14.23
N VAL A 10 -18.02 -15.44 14.63
CA VAL A 10 -17.26 -14.92 15.79
C VAL A 10 -16.39 -13.74 15.36
N PRO A 11 -16.23 -12.72 16.22
CA PRO A 11 -15.34 -11.60 15.93
C PRO A 11 -13.89 -12.09 15.82
N GLN A 12 -13.11 -11.43 14.98
CA GLN A 12 -11.67 -11.67 14.90
C GLN A 12 -11.00 -11.20 16.19
N THR A 13 -9.92 -11.89 16.60
CA THR A 13 -9.13 -11.44 17.75
C THR A 13 -8.23 -10.27 17.36
N TYR A 14 -7.91 -9.42 18.34
CA TYR A 14 -7.01 -8.28 18.18
C TYR A 14 -5.99 -8.23 19.30
N ASN A 15 -4.71 -8.17 18.92
CA ASN A 15 -3.58 -8.17 19.85
C ASN A 15 -2.86 -6.83 19.95
N ALA A 16 -3.48 -5.75 19.46
CA ALA A 16 -2.86 -4.43 19.25
C ALA A 16 -1.78 -4.37 18.16
N ALA A 17 -1.64 -5.42 17.34
CA ALA A 17 -0.85 -5.37 16.11
C ALA A 17 -1.77 -5.21 14.90
N GLY A 18 -1.27 -4.54 13.86
CA GLY A 18 -2.02 -4.30 12.62
C GLY A 18 -2.89 -3.04 12.65
N ASN A 19 -3.91 -3.00 11.79
CA ASN A 19 -4.77 -1.83 11.64
C ASN A 19 -6.00 -1.93 12.57
N CYS A 20 -5.96 -1.21 13.70
CA CYS A 20 -7.05 -1.12 14.67
C CYS A 20 -8.39 -0.74 14.04
N GLN A 21 -8.38 0.16 13.05
CA GLN A 21 -9.61 0.65 12.42
C GLN A 21 -10.28 -0.43 11.56
N ASP A 22 -9.49 -1.20 10.80
CA ASP A 22 -10.02 -2.29 9.98
C ASP A 22 -10.61 -3.40 10.86
N TRP A 23 -9.90 -3.74 11.95
CA TRP A 23 -10.42 -4.70 12.92
C TRP A 23 -11.71 -4.20 13.59
N ARG A 24 -11.76 -2.92 14.00
CA ARG A 24 -12.95 -2.31 14.61
C ARG A 24 -14.14 -2.37 13.65
N ALA A 25 -13.95 -2.02 12.38
CA ALA A 25 -15.01 -2.08 11.37
C ALA A 25 -15.56 -3.52 11.19
N SER A 26 -14.67 -4.51 11.14
CA SER A 26 -15.03 -5.93 11.10
C SER A 26 -15.81 -6.36 12.35
N PHE A 27 -15.36 -5.93 13.53
CA PHE A 27 -16.03 -6.19 14.81
C PHE A 27 -17.43 -5.56 14.86
N ASP A 28 -17.57 -4.30 14.44
CA ASP A 28 -18.85 -3.59 14.38
C ASP A 28 -19.82 -4.28 13.42
N GLN A 29 -19.35 -4.72 12.25
CA GLN A 29 -20.15 -5.50 11.31
C GLN A 29 -20.60 -6.85 11.91
N CYS A 30 -19.71 -7.55 12.60
CA CYS A 30 -20.02 -8.79 13.31
C CYS A 30 -21.09 -8.55 14.39
N SER A 31 -20.98 -7.46 15.15
CA SER A 31 -21.96 -7.10 16.18
C SER A 31 -23.34 -6.81 15.59
N ALA A 32 -23.39 -6.13 14.43
CA ALA A 32 -24.63 -5.81 13.72
C ALA A 32 -25.30 -7.06 13.15
N LEU A 33 -24.52 -7.97 12.54
CA LEU A 33 -25.02 -9.24 12.01
C LEU A 33 -25.60 -10.13 13.11
N ASN A 34 -24.93 -10.19 14.25
CA ASN A 34 -25.37 -10.98 15.41
C ASN A 34 -26.39 -10.26 16.29
N ARG A 35 -26.72 -9.00 15.99
CA ARG A 35 -27.66 -8.15 16.75
C ARG A 35 -27.35 -8.12 18.25
N TRP A 36 -26.07 -7.94 18.59
CA TRP A 36 -25.66 -7.88 19.98
C TRP A 36 -26.30 -6.69 20.70
N THR A 37 -26.68 -6.90 21.95
CA THR A 37 -26.95 -5.80 22.87
C THR A 37 -25.63 -5.12 23.24
N GLU A 38 -25.68 -3.88 23.75
CA GLU A 38 -24.47 -3.18 24.21
C GLU A 38 -23.66 -4.02 25.22
N GLN A 39 -24.34 -4.64 26.17
CA GLN A 39 -23.68 -5.51 27.16
C GLN A 39 -23.05 -6.76 26.51
N GLY A 40 -23.73 -7.38 25.54
CA GLY A 40 -23.17 -8.49 24.77
C GLY A 40 -21.97 -8.06 23.93
N LYS A 41 -22.04 -6.88 23.31
CA LYS A 41 -20.95 -6.29 22.53
C LYS A 41 -19.70 -6.04 23.39
N LEU A 42 -19.89 -5.57 24.62
CA LEU A 42 -18.79 -5.39 25.59
C LEU A 42 -18.15 -6.71 26.02
N GLN A 43 -18.95 -7.75 26.26
CA GLN A 43 -18.42 -9.08 26.59
C GLN A 43 -17.62 -9.67 25.43
N TRP A 44 -18.14 -9.58 24.21
CA TRP A 44 -17.43 -10.01 23.01
C TRP A 44 -16.19 -9.18 22.74
N LEU A 45 -16.22 -7.88 23.02
CA LEU A 45 -15.04 -7.02 22.96
C LEU A 45 -13.96 -7.58 23.88
N ALA A 46 -14.25 -7.78 25.17
CA ALA A 46 -13.28 -8.28 26.14
C ALA A 46 -12.64 -9.62 25.72
N VAL A 47 -13.43 -10.57 25.19
CA VAL A 47 -12.93 -11.89 24.76
C VAL A 47 -12.17 -11.84 23.43
N SER A 48 -12.44 -10.85 22.58
CA SER A 48 -11.75 -10.69 21.30
C SER A 48 -10.38 -10.02 21.45
N LEU A 49 -10.12 -9.36 22.58
CA LEU A 49 -8.83 -8.73 22.85
C LEU A 49 -7.84 -9.76 23.39
N THR A 50 -6.63 -9.71 22.86
CA THR A 50 -5.52 -10.60 23.23
C THR A 50 -4.23 -9.80 23.40
N GLY A 51 -3.18 -10.42 23.96
CA GLY A 51 -1.86 -9.79 24.08
C GLY A 51 -1.90 -8.39 24.71
N ASN A 52 -1.27 -7.42 24.04
CA ASN A 52 -1.19 -6.04 24.52
C ASN A 52 -2.56 -5.34 24.58
N ALA A 53 -3.50 -5.71 23.68
CA ALA A 53 -4.85 -5.15 23.72
C ALA A 53 -5.64 -5.63 24.95
N ALA A 54 -5.49 -6.90 25.33
CA ALA A 54 -6.09 -7.45 26.55
C ALA A 54 -5.49 -6.79 27.80
N TRP A 55 -4.17 -6.58 27.82
CA TRP A 55 -3.50 -5.85 28.90
C TRP A 55 -4.07 -4.42 29.04
N ALA A 56 -4.19 -3.67 27.93
CA ALA A 56 -4.74 -2.32 27.92
C ALA A 56 -6.21 -2.29 28.37
N PHE A 57 -7.03 -3.26 27.94
CA PHE A 57 -8.41 -3.41 28.42
C PHE A 57 -8.45 -3.57 29.95
N GLY A 58 -7.52 -4.35 30.50
CA GLY A 58 -7.32 -4.56 31.93
C GLY A 58 -7.03 -3.27 32.72
N GLN A 59 -6.46 -2.24 32.09
CA GLN A 59 -6.14 -0.96 32.73
C GLN A 59 -7.29 0.06 32.72
N LEU A 60 -8.38 -0.20 31.99
CA LEU A 60 -9.52 0.70 31.93
C LEU A 60 -10.25 0.82 33.27
N THR A 61 -10.72 2.03 33.60
CA THR A 61 -11.56 2.28 34.77
C THR A 61 -12.96 1.69 34.61
N ALA A 62 -13.75 1.67 35.69
CA ALA A 62 -15.13 1.21 35.64
C ALA A 62 -15.95 2.04 34.65
N GLU A 63 -15.81 3.36 34.69
CA GLU A 63 -16.51 4.32 33.82
C GLU A 63 -16.13 4.12 32.34
N GLN A 64 -14.85 3.83 32.07
CA GLN A 64 -14.40 3.52 30.71
C GLN A 64 -14.96 2.20 30.18
N ARG A 65 -15.39 1.28 31.06
CA ARG A 65 -15.99 -0.02 30.70
C ARG A 65 -17.51 -0.01 30.62
N GLU A 66 -18.17 1.13 30.85
CA GLU A 66 -19.63 1.23 30.84
C GLU A 66 -20.25 1.12 29.45
N SER A 67 -19.53 1.55 28.42
CA SER A 67 -20.01 1.54 27.04
C SER A 67 -18.92 1.10 26.07
N TYR A 68 -19.35 0.58 24.91
CA TYR A 68 -18.45 0.19 23.85
C TYR A 68 -17.56 1.36 23.39
N ASP A 69 -18.15 2.55 23.22
CA ASP A 69 -17.41 3.73 22.74
C ASP A 69 -16.41 4.26 23.79
N SER A 70 -16.78 4.23 25.07
CA SER A 70 -15.86 4.56 26.17
C SER A 70 -14.68 3.59 26.20
N CYS A 71 -14.93 2.29 26.01
CA CYS A 71 -13.88 1.26 25.96
C CYS A 71 -12.92 1.52 24.82
N ILE A 72 -13.43 1.73 23.60
CA ILE A 72 -12.59 1.96 22.42
C ILE A 72 -11.76 3.24 22.59
N THR A 73 -12.33 4.30 23.17
CA THR A 73 -11.62 5.55 23.45
C THR A 73 -10.48 5.34 24.46
N GLY A 74 -10.75 4.62 25.56
CA GLY A 74 -9.73 4.28 26.55
C GLY A 74 -8.63 3.38 25.99
N LEU A 75 -9.00 2.35 25.23
CA LEU A 75 -8.05 1.46 24.54
C LEU A 75 -7.17 2.24 23.57
N THR A 76 -7.75 3.14 22.79
CA THR A 76 -7.00 3.98 21.85
C THR A 76 -5.98 4.85 22.60
N THR A 77 -6.38 5.44 23.73
CA THR A 77 -5.49 6.27 24.55
C THR A 77 -4.30 5.49 25.11
N LEU A 78 -4.50 4.23 25.50
CA LEU A 78 -3.46 3.39 26.09
C LEU A 78 -2.55 2.72 25.04
N LEU A 79 -3.10 2.41 23.86
CA LEU A 79 -2.38 1.67 22.82
C LEU A 79 -1.69 2.58 21.80
N VAL A 80 -2.18 3.81 21.64
CA VAL A 80 -1.61 4.77 20.69
C VAL A 80 -0.56 5.62 21.40
N PRO A 81 0.71 5.56 20.96
CA PRO A 81 1.76 6.39 21.54
C PRO A 81 1.45 7.88 21.39
N PRO A 82 1.93 8.73 22.32
CA PRO A 82 1.90 10.18 22.12
C PRO A 82 2.66 10.54 20.83
N ASN A 83 2.19 11.58 20.13
CA ASN A 83 2.76 12.07 18.86
C ASN A 83 2.70 11.10 17.67
N VAL A 84 1.81 10.10 17.69
CA VAL A 84 1.62 9.19 16.54
C VAL A 84 1.34 9.93 15.23
N GLU A 85 0.68 11.09 15.29
CA GLU A 85 0.38 11.89 14.10
C GLU A 85 1.65 12.43 13.44
N GLN A 86 2.57 12.99 14.24
CA GLN A 86 3.86 13.49 13.75
C GLN A 86 4.73 12.35 13.20
N LEU A 87 4.68 11.18 13.86
CA LEU A 87 5.33 9.97 13.35
C LEU A 87 4.74 9.56 12.00
N ASN A 88 3.41 9.51 11.85
CA ASN A 88 2.74 9.14 10.61
C ASN A 88 3.06 10.11 9.48
N VAL A 89 3.09 11.42 9.75
CA VAL A 89 3.53 12.44 8.78
C VAL A 89 4.97 12.19 8.36
N SER A 90 5.86 11.89 9.30
CA SER A 90 7.26 11.59 9.01
C SER A 90 7.40 10.32 8.15
N LEU A 91 6.71 9.24 8.51
CA LEU A 91 6.68 7.98 7.74
C LEU A 91 6.15 8.21 6.32
N PHE A 92 5.07 8.98 6.16
CA PHE A 92 4.54 9.33 4.85
C PHE A 92 5.56 10.13 4.01
N ARG A 93 6.25 11.09 4.63
CA ARG A 93 7.22 11.95 3.93
C ARG A 93 8.50 11.21 3.52
N THR A 94 8.95 10.28 4.34
CA THR A 94 10.18 9.52 4.09
C THR A 94 9.95 8.24 3.31
N ARG A 95 8.69 7.84 3.05
CA ARG A 95 8.38 6.64 2.28
C ARG A 95 9.06 6.67 0.90
N ARG A 96 9.76 5.57 0.60
CA ARG A 96 10.42 5.28 -0.68
C ARG A 96 10.06 3.87 -1.11
N LYS A 97 9.88 3.67 -2.41
CA LYS A 97 9.58 2.35 -2.98
C LYS A 97 10.72 1.37 -2.65
N ALA A 98 10.38 0.18 -2.16
CA ALA A 98 11.39 -0.87 -1.95
C ALA A 98 11.83 -1.47 -3.30
N LYS A 99 13.01 -2.11 -3.31
CA LYS A 99 13.60 -2.66 -4.54
C LYS A 99 12.70 -3.73 -5.17
N GLU A 100 12.13 -4.60 -4.35
CA GLU A 100 11.26 -5.72 -4.76
C GLU A 100 9.76 -5.37 -4.76
N GLU A 101 9.41 -4.15 -4.35
CA GLU A 101 8.02 -3.69 -4.32
C GLU A 101 7.55 -3.31 -5.73
N ASP A 102 6.29 -3.60 -6.09
CA ASP A 102 5.69 -3.12 -7.34
C ASP A 102 5.02 -1.73 -7.16
N TRP A 103 4.70 -1.06 -8.27
CA TRP A 103 4.12 0.29 -8.23
C TRP A 103 2.73 0.35 -7.59
N ILE A 104 1.94 -0.72 -7.69
CA ILE A 104 0.59 -0.80 -7.12
C ILE A 104 0.68 -0.92 -5.60
N ALA A 105 1.54 -1.79 -5.10
CA ALA A 105 1.84 -1.96 -3.69
C ALA A 105 2.39 -0.66 -3.09
N PHE A 106 3.32 0.00 -3.78
CA PHE A 106 3.88 1.28 -3.35
C PHE A 106 2.80 2.35 -3.21
N ALA A 107 1.97 2.54 -4.23
CA ALA A 107 0.87 3.50 -4.21
C ALA A 107 -0.15 3.19 -3.12
N ARG A 108 -0.53 1.91 -2.95
CA ARG A 108 -1.45 1.49 -1.88
C ARG A 108 -0.90 1.84 -0.49
N GLU A 109 0.38 1.59 -0.24
CA GLU A 109 0.99 1.94 1.04
C GLU A 109 1.11 3.46 1.23
N LEU A 110 1.35 4.23 0.17
CA LEU A 110 1.28 5.70 0.23
C LEU A 110 -0.12 6.18 0.63
N SER A 111 -1.18 5.66 0.02
CA SER A 111 -2.56 6.03 0.38
C SER A 111 -2.88 5.71 1.84
N LYS A 112 -2.44 4.53 2.34
CA LYS A 112 -2.61 4.16 3.76
C LYS A 112 -1.86 5.10 4.69
N LEU A 113 -0.61 5.46 4.36
CA LEU A 113 0.18 6.38 5.15
C LEU A 113 -0.41 7.80 5.11
N ALA A 114 -0.91 8.27 3.98
CA ALA A 114 -1.58 9.56 3.86
C ALA A 114 -2.85 9.63 4.72
N ALA A 115 -3.64 8.57 4.76
CA ALA A 115 -4.83 8.47 5.62
C ALA A 115 -4.47 8.56 7.11
N LYS A 116 -3.35 7.97 7.52
CA LYS A 116 -2.84 8.02 8.90
C LYS A 116 -2.18 9.36 9.25
N ALA A 117 -1.51 9.98 8.29
CA ALA A 117 -0.79 11.24 8.47
C ALA A 117 -1.74 12.45 8.49
N TYR A 118 -2.81 12.40 7.70
CA TYR A 118 -3.75 13.51 7.52
C TYR A 118 -5.20 13.04 7.62
N PRO A 119 -5.64 12.58 8.81
CA PRO A 119 -7.00 12.06 9.00
C PRO A 119 -8.08 13.13 8.73
N ALA A 120 -7.80 14.39 9.06
CA ALA A 120 -8.70 15.53 8.85
C ALA A 120 -8.81 15.99 7.39
N PHE A 121 -7.92 15.56 6.50
CA PHE A 121 -7.94 15.99 5.10
C PHE A 121 -8.93 15.15 4.28
N SER A 122 -9.55 15.79 3.28
CA SER A 122 -10.47 15.09 2.39
C SER A 122 -9.74 13.99 1.59
N PRO A 123 -10.44 12.94 1.13
CA PRO A 123 -9.84 11.90 0.31
C PRO A 123 -9.10 12.44 -0.93
N GLY A 124 -9.65 13.47 -1.60
CA GLY A 124 -9.00 14.08 -2.77
C GLY A 124 -7.69 14.79 -2.44
N VAL A 125 -7.60 15.49 -1.30
CA VAL A 125 -6.35 16.12 -0.86
C VAL A 125 -5.31 15.07 -0.50
N ARG A 126 -5.72 13.97 0.16
CA ARG A 126 -4.83 12.85 0.46
C ARG A 126 -4.32 12.15 -0.81
N ASP A 127 -5.17 12.02 -1.83
CA ASP A 127 -4.77 11.46 -3.12
C ASP A 127 -3.73 12.34 -3.81
N ALA A 128 -3.95 13.66 -3.86
CA ALA A 128 -2.99 14.62 -4.42
C ALA A 128 -1.62 14.58 -3.70
N LEU A 129 -1.61 14.51 -2.37
CA LEU A 129 -0.37 14.36 -1.59
C LEU A 129 0.32 13.03 -1.88
N SER A 130 -0.44 11.95 -2.01
CA SER A 130 0.09 10.61 -2.32
C SER A 130 0.67 10.57 -3.73
N LEU A 131 0.01 11.22 -4.70
CA LEU A 131 0.48 11.42 -6.05
C LEU A 131 1.81 12.18 -6.08
N GLU A 132 1.91 13.32 -5.39
CA GLU A 132 3.17 14.09 -5.31
C GLU A 132 4.31 13.22 -4.78
N ARG A 133 4.06 12.48 -3.69
CA ARG A 133 5.03 11.55 -3.11
C ARG A 133 5.41 10.42 -4.07
N PHE A 134 4.43 9.88 -4.81
CA PHE A 134 4.65 8.83 -5.80
C PHE A 134 5.55 9.31 -6.95
N LEU A 135 5.30 10.51 -7.49
CA LEU A 135 6.11 11.10 -8.57
C LEU A 135 7.56 11.38 -8.14
N ILE A 136 7.78 11.77 -6.89
CA ILE A 136 9.13 11.86 -6.30
C ILE A 136 9.76 10.47 -6.20
N GLY A 137 8.98 9.45 -5.86
CA GLY A 137 9.42 8.06 -5.72
C GLY A 137 9.76 7.35 -7.03
N LEU A 138 9.42 7.91 -8.20
CA LEU A 138 9.70 7.29 -9.51
C LEU A 138 11.20 7.23 -9.88
N GLY A 139 12.07 8.04 -9.26
CA GLY A 139 13.50 8.05 -9.57
C GLY A 139 13.90 8.99 -10.72
N HIS A 140 15.09 8.77 -11.30
CA HIS A 140 15.69 9.65 -12.32
C HIS A 140 15.66 9.07 -13.73
N GLU A 141 14.97 7.96 -13.93
CA GLU A 141 14.85 7.29 -15.21
C GLU A 141 14.10 8.15 -16.25
N GLU A 142 14.48 8.05 -17.52
CA GLU A 142 13.87 8.84 -18.60
C GLU A 142 12.36 8.58 -18.72
N TRP A 143 11.94 7.34 -18.54
CA TRP A 143 10.52 6.96 -18.56
C TRP A 143 9.74 7.62 -17.41
N ALA A 144 10.36 7.83 -16.25
CA ALA A 144 9.76 8.50 -15.10
C ALA A 144 9.51 9.99 -15.39
N SER A 145 10.43 10.64 -16.14
CA SER A 145 10.25 12.02 -16.59
C SER A 145 9.06 12.18 -17.53
N THR A 146 8.75 11.17 -18.35
CA THR A 146 7.54 11.15 -19.20
C THR A 146 6.27 11.14 -18.36
N VAL A 147 6.21 10.32 -17.30
CA VAL A 147 5.05 10.28 -16.38
C VAL A 147 4.84 11.64 -15.71
N ARG A 148 5.90 12.32 -15.25
CA ARG A 148 5.79 13.66 -14.64
C ARG A 148 5.26 14.71 -15.63
N ARG A 149 5.73 14.69 -16.88
CA ARG A 149 5.28 15.62 -17.92
C ARG A 149 3.84 15.38 -18.33
N ALA A 150 3.35 14.15 -18.24
CA ALA A 150 1.97 13.81 -18.56
C ALA A 150 0.94 14.40 -17.58
N HIS A 151 1.37 14.96 -16.44
CA HIS A 151 0.50 15.60 -15.45
C HIS A 151 -0.69 14.71 -15.04
N PRO A 152 -0.43 13.52 -14.47
CA PRO A 152 -1.50 12.66 -13.97
C PRO A 152 -2.38 13.39 -12.96
N SER A 153 -3.70 13.21 -13.07
CA SER A 153 -4.70 13.84 -12.21
C SER A 153 -4.93 13.14 -10.87
N SER A 154 -4.52 11.87 -10.78
CA SER A 154 -4.71 11.04 -9.59
C SER A 154 -3.52 10.10 -9.38
N LEU A 155 -3.40 9.56 -8.17
CA LEU A 155 -2.41 8.52 -7.88
C LEU A 155 -2.59 7.30 -8.79
N THR A 156 -3.84 6.90 -9.02
CA THR A 156 -4.16 5.75 -9.89
C THR A 156 -3.70 5.97 -11.33
N ASP A 157 -3.93 7.16 -11.89
CA ASP A 157 -3.46 7.50 -13.24
C ASP A 157 -1.94 7.42 -13.33
N ALA A 158 -1.23 7.97 -12.34
CA ALA A 158 0.23 7.94 -12.29
C ALA A 158 0.78 6.50 -12.23
N VAL A 159 0.12 5.60 -11.47
CA VAL A 159 0.50 4.19 -11.39
C VAL A 159 0.35 3.49 -12.74
N MET A 160 -0.79 3.68 -13.42
CA MET A 160 -1.01 3.08 -14.73
C MET A 160 0.03 3.56 -15.75
N MET A 161 0.30 4.87 -15.78
CA MET A 161 1.32 5.44 -16.65
C MET A 161 2.71 4.88 -16.32
N ALA A 162 3.09 4.80 -15.04
CA ALA A 162 4.39 4.28 -14.64
C ALA A 162 4.60 2.82 -15.10
N ILE A 163 3.61 1.96 -14.89
CA ILE A 163 3.66 0.56 -15.33
C ILE A 163 3.83 0.46 -16.85
N GLN A 164 3.04 1.24 -17.61
CA GLN A 164 3.11 1.24 -19.07
C GLN A 164 4.47 1.72 -19.58
N GLN A 165 5.00 2.80 -19.00
CA GLN A 165 6.27 3.40 -19.42
C GLN A 165 7.46 2.51 -19.07
N GLU A 166 7.47 1.91 -17.87
CA GLU A 166 8.52 0.97 -17.47
C GLU A 166 8.51 -0.30 -18.34
N ALA A 167 7.34 -0.84 -18.67
CA ALA A 167 7.22 -1.98 -19.57
C ALA A 167 7.73 -1.66 -20.98
N THR A 168 7.40 -0.46 -21.48
CA THR A 168 7.85 0.02 -22.80
C THR A 168 9.37 0.19 -22.85
N GLU A 169 9.97 0.80 -21.83
CA GLU A 169 11.43 0.96 -21.74
C GLU A 169 12.14 -0.40 -21.74
N LYS A 170 11.66 -1.36 -20.95
CA LYS A 170 12.22 -2.72 -20.90
C LYS A 170 12.16 -3.41 -22.26
N ALA A 171 11.03 -3.28 -22.97
CA ALA A 171 10.89 -3.84 -24.31
C ALA A 171 11.84 -3.19 -25.33
N CYS A 172 11.92 -1.85 -25.35
CA CYS A 172 12.84 -1.11 -26.21
C CYS A 172 14.30 -1.46 -25.94
N ARG A 173 14.73 -1.50 -24.67
CA ARG A 173 16.09 -1.90 -24.27
C ARG A 173 16.41 -3.33 -24.72
N GLY A 174 15.47 -4.27 -24.53
CA GLY A 174 15.62 -5.64 -24.99
C GLY A 174 15.79 -5.76 -26.51
N ASN A 175 15.06 -4.96 -27.27
CA ASN A 175 15.16 -4.94 -28.74
C ASN A 175 16.49 -4.33 -29.21
N VAL A 176 16.97 -3.26 -28.58
CA VAL A 176 18.28 -2.66 -28.91
C VAL A 176 19.43 -3.65 -28.66
N LEU A 177 19.41 -4.37 -27.53
CA LEU A 177 20.43 -5.36 -27.21
C LEU A 177 20.41 -6.55 -28.19
N ARG A 178 19.22 -6.99 -28.61
CA ARG A 178 19.06 -8.03 -29.64
C ARG A 178 19.59 -7.57 -31.00
N GLN A 179 19.28 -6.34 -31.41
CA GLN A 179 19.77 -5.77 -32.67
C GLN A 179 21.29 -5.66 -32.67
N ALA A 180 21.89 -5.13 -31.60
CA ALA A 180 23.34 -5.04 -31.46
C ALA A 180 24.03 -6.41 -31.49
N ALA A 181 23.44 -7.43 -30.88
CA ALA A 181 23.95 -8.80 -30.93
C ALA A 181 23.82 -9.42 -32.34
N ASN A 182 22.79 -9.08 -33.10
CA ASN A 182 22.63 -9.51 -34.48
C ASN A 182 23.65 -8.82 -35.40
N ASP A 183 23.84 -7.51 -35.24
CA ASP A 183 24.81 -6.73 -36.02
C ASP A 183 26.25 -7.19 -35.75
N ALA A 184 26.58 -7.53 -34.50
CA ALA A 184 27.89 -8.11 -34.13
C ALA A 184 28.11 -9.54 -34.68
N LYS A 185 27.04 -10.27 -35.02
CA LYS A 185 27.11 -11.61 -35.61
C LYS A 185 27.19 -11.59 -37.14
N ILE A 186 26.95 -10.46 -37.80
CA ILE A 186 27.18 -10.31 -39.25
C ILE A 186 28.69 -10.14 -39.43
N PRO A 187 29.44 -11.15 -39.92
CA PRO A 187 30.86 -10.97 -40.16
C PRO A 187 31.01 -9.99 -41.32
N LEU A 188 31.97 -9.05 -41.20
CA LEU A 188 32.58 -8.34 -42.33
C LEU A 188 33.30 -9.36 -43.25
N GLY A 189 32.52 -10.23 -43.88
CA GLY A 189 32.96 -11.39 -44.64
C GLY A 189 32.25 -11.45 -45.98
N ARG A 190 32.14 -10.31 -46.69
CA ARG A 190 31.76 -10.33 -48.10
C ARG A 190 32.17 -9.08 -48.87
N GLN A 191 33.44 -8.71 -48.80
CA GLN A 191 34.14 -7.97 -49.86
C GLN A 191 35.60 -8.42 -49.82
N TYR A 192 36.22 -8.60 -50.97
CA TYR A 192 37.53 -9.28 -51.21
C TYR A 192 37.51 -10.79 -51.50
N ARG A 193 36.67 -11.22 -52.45
CA ARG A 193 37.04 -12.29 -53.40
C ARG A 193 36.41 -11.98 -54.74
N GLU A 194 37.13 -11.23 -55.57
CA GLU A 194 37.04 -11.23 -57.05
C GLU A 194 37.80 -10.02 -57.60
N ALA A 195 39.13 -10.02 -57.48
CA ALA A 195 39.97 -9.08 -58.22
C ALA A 195 41.42 -9.58 -58.34
N PHE A 196 41.66 -10.85 -58.72
CA PHE A 196 43.00 -11.29 -59.15
C PHE A 196 42.94 -12.59 -59.94
N THR A 197 42.30 -12.57 -61.11
CA THR A 197 42.60 -13.52 -62.20
C THR A 197 42.34 -12.85 -63.53
N ARG A 198 43.20 -11.92 -63.95
CA ARG A 198 43.38 -11.60 -65.37
C ARG A 198 44.72 -10.92 -65.63
N SER A 199 45.40 -11.49 -66.63
CA SER A 199 46.56 -10.95 -67.36
C SER A 199 47.90 -11.09 -66.65
N TRP A 200 48.78 -11.97 -67.14
CA TRP A 200 49.88 -11.57 -68.03
C TRP A 200 50.15 -12.69 -69.04
N VAL A 201 50.45 -12.25 -70.27
CA VAL A 201 50.92 -12.99 -71.44
C VAL A 201 52.29 -13.60 -71.17
#